data_AF-A0A453CUA8-F1
#
_entry.id   AF-A0A453CUA8-F1
#
_cell.length_a   1.000
_cell.length_b   1.000
_cell.length_c   1.000
_cell.angle_alpha   90.00
_cell.angle_beta   90.00
_cell.angle_gamma   90.00
#
_symmetry.space_group_name_H-M   'P 1'
#
loop_
_entity.id
_entity.type
_entity.pdbx_description
1 polymer ?
#
loop_
_entity_poly.entity_id
_entity_poly.type
_entity_poly.pdbx_seq_one_letter_code
_entity_poly.pdbx_strand_id
1 'polypeptide(L)'
;MSKAKSAILSGCSAGGLAAVLHCDKFKDLLPPSAFVKCVSDAGYFIDGTDITGNKFVRTSFKNVVTLHGSVKNLPSSCTSRVSPELCFFPQHVLPTMKTPLFILNAAYDSWQIRNILVPSAADKKKEWAKCKVDIKGCSSSQLVTLQHFRDEFLSALPKPEQSPKIGMFIDSCFAHCQSGAQDSWNADGSPSIQKMRIGKAVGDWYFDRAVSQRVDCPYPCNQSCIDNEDD
;
A
#
# COMPACT_ATOMS: atom_id res chain seq x y z
N MET A 1 1.49 13.89 24.43
CA MET A 1 0.36 13.00 24.04
C MET A 1 -0.28 12.24 25.22
N SER A 2 0.08 12.49 26.49
CA SER A 2 -0.36 11.70 27.66
C SER A 2 -1.86 11.70 27.97
N LYS A 3 -2.64 12.61 27.36
CA LYS A 3 -4.10 12.72 27.54
C LYS A 3 -4.90 12.34 26.29
N ALA A 4 -4.23 11.85 25.23
CA ALA A 4 -4.91 11.50 23.99
C ALA A 4 -5.84 10.30 24.22
N LYS A 5 -7.11 10.47 23.85
CA LYS A 5 -8.13 9.39 23.89
C LYS A 5 -8.15 8.58 22.60
N SER A 6 -7.80 9.23 21.49
CA SER A 6 -7.75 8.62 20.17
C SER A 6 -6.56 9.17 19.39
N ALA A 7 -5.94 8.33 18.57
CA ALA A 7 -4.86 8.73 17.68
C ALA A 7 -4.89 7.88 16.40
N ILE A 8 -4.47 8.51 15.31
CA ILE A 8 -4.26 7.83 14.04
C ILE A 8 -2.82 8.10 13.57
N LEU A 9 -2.11 7.04 13.18
CA LEU A 9 -0.84 7.17 12.47
C LEU A 9 -1.10 6.91 11.00
N SER A 10 -0.83 7.89 10.16
CA SER A 10 -1.00 7.78 8.71
C SER A 10 0.21 8.32 7.98
N GLY A 11 0.39 7.87 6.75
CA GLY A 11 1.36 8.41 5.80
C GLY A 11 1.11 7.83 4.42
N CYS A 12 1.71 8.46 3.41
CA CYS A 12 1.73 7.94 2.05
C CYS A 12 3.09 7.36 1.67
N SER A 13 3.11 6.33 0.82
CA SER A 13 4.31 5.82 0.14
C SER A 13 5.30 5.27 1.16
N ALA A 14 6.55 5.74 1.17
CA ALA A 14 7.49 5.46 2.24
C ALA A 14 6.93 5.81 3.64
N GLY A 15 6.11 6.86 3.77
CA GLY A 15 5.41 7.21 5.00
C GLY A 15 4.27 6.24 5.34
N GLY A 16 3.57 5.68 4.34
CA GLY A 16 2.55 4.65 4.53
C GLY A 16 3.18 3.34 5.00
N LEU A 17 4.30 2.95 4.38
CA LEU A 17 5.12 1.85 4.85
C LEU A 17 5.62 2.10 6.28
N ALA A 18 6.12 3.29 6.57
CA ALA A 18 6.54 3.65 7.94
C ALA A 18 5.38 3.55 8.94
N ALA A 19 4.15 3.91 8.56
CA ALA A 19 2.97 3.72 9.39
C ALA A 19 2.75 2.24 9.71
N VAL A 20 2.93 1.31 8.76
CA VAL A 20 2.90 -0.14 9.01
C VAL A 20 4.02 -0.55 9.98
N LEU A 21 5.26 -0.17 9.70
CA LEU A 21 6.44 -0.60 10.47
C LEU A 21 6.45 -0.08 11.92
N HIS A 22 5.81 1.06 12.16
CA HIS A 22 5.84 1.75 13.45
C HIS A 22 4.50 1.79 14.18
N CYS A 23 3.43 1.19 13.64
CA CYS A 23 2.09 1.26 14.21
C CYS A 23 2.03 0.79 15.68
N ASP A 24 2.57 -0.40 15.98
CA ASP A 24 2.57 -0.95 17.33
C ASP A 24 3.43 -0.10 18.29
N LYS A 25 4.61 0.33 17.85
CA LYS A 25 5.46 1.25 18.65
C LYS A 25 4.74 2.57 18.93
N PHE A 26 3.98 3.10 17.97
CA PHE A 26 3.20 4.31 18.15
C PHE A 26 2.07 4.12 19.16
N LYS A 27 1.37 2.96 19.14
CA LYS A 27 0.40 2.59 20.17
C LYS A 27 1.03 2.56 21.57
N ASP A 28 2.25 2.05 21.69
CA ASP A 28 2.97 1.93 22.97
C ASP A 28 3.42 3.29 23.53
N LEU A 29 3.57 4.33 22.70
CA LEU A 29 3.85 5.71 23.14
C LEU A 29 2.63 6.43 23.73
N LEU A 30 1.45 5.84 23.63
CA LEU A 30 0.18 6.42 24.04
C LEU A 30 -0.39 5.71 25.27
N PRO A 31 -1.33 6.34 26.00
CA PRO A 31 -2.00 5.68 27.11
C PRO A 31 -2.58 4.31 26.72
N PRO A 32 -2.55 3.29 27.60
CA PRO A 32 -3.10 1.98 27.29
C PRO A 32 -4.57 2.03 26.82
N SER A 33 -5.37 2.93 27.42
CA SER A 33 -6.77 3.17 27.07
C SER A 33 -6.99 4.00 25.80
N ALA A 34 -5.94 4.58 25.21
CA ALA A 34 -6.06 5.35 23.98
C ALA A 34 -6.42 4.42 22.81
N PHE A 35 -7.43 4.82 22.06
CA PHE A 35 -7.85 4.16 20.84
C PHE A 35 -6.91 4.55 19.70
N VAL A 36 -6.08 3.60 19.25
CA VAL A 36 -5.07 3.85 18.22
C VAL A 36 -5.29 2.92 17.05
N LYS A 37 -5.27 3.50 15.86
CA LYS A 37 -5.35 2.80 14.58
C LYS A 37 -4.35 3.41 13.61
N CYS A 38 -3.95 2.67 12.59
CA CYS A 38 -3.04 3.17 11.57
C CYS A 38 -3.66 3.09 10.18
N VAL A 39 -3.22 3.96 9.27
CA VAL A 39 -3.61 3.97 7.87
C VAL A 39 -2.34 3.98 7.03
N SER A 40 -2.22 3.04 6.12
CA SER A 40 -1.13 2.98 5.15
C SER A 40 -1.72 3.33 3.78
N ASP A 41 -1.45 4.53 3.29
CA ASP A 41 -1.78 4.97 1.94
C ASP A 41 -0.60 4.68 1.01
N ALA A 42 -0.82 3.93 -0.07
CA ALA A 42 0.20 3.56 -1.05
C ALA A 42 1.49 2.96 -0.45
N GLY A 43 1.38 2.36 0.75
CA GLY A 43 2.50 1.84 1.53
C GLY A 43 2.66 0.32 1.46
N TYR A 44 1.74 -0.37 0.78
CA TYR A 44 1.77 -1.82 0.61
C TYR A 44 2.65 -2.25 -0.58
N PHE A 45 3.97 -2.21 -0.40
CA PHE A 45 4.90 -2.76 -1.38
C PHE A 45 4.94 -4.28 -1.30
N ILE A 46 4.85 -4.96 -2.45
CA ILE A 46 4.92 -6.43 -2.49
C ILE A 46 6.33 -6.94 -2.74
N ASP A 47 6.66 -8.05 -2.09
CA ASP A 47 7.86 -8.85 -2.36
C ASP A 47 7.76 -9.64 -3.68
N GLY A 48 7.57 -8.93 -4.79
CA GLY A 48 7.40 -9.46 -6.14
C GLY A 48 8.68 -9.47 -6.99
N THR A 49 8.53 -9.88 -8.24
CA THR A 49 9.59 -9.83 -9.26
C THR A 49 9.31 -8.77 -10.31
N ASP A 50 10.36 -8.25 -10.93
CA ASP A 50 10.24 -7.41 -12.13
C ASP A 50 9.89 -8.24 -13.37
N ILE A 51 9.66 -7.56 -14.51
CA ILE A 51 9.36 -8.20 -15.81
C ILE A 51 10.48 -9.10 -16.37
N THR A 52 11.66 -9.12 -15.72
CA THR A 52 12.76 -10.03 -16.05
C THR A 52 12.88 -11.20 -15.07
N GLY A 53 11.98 -11.29 -14.08
CA GLY A 53 11.97 -12.32 -13.04
C GLY A 53 12.90 -12.02 -11.86
N ASN A 54 13.51 -10.84 -11.80
CA ASN A 54 14.46 -10.48 -10.73
C ASN A 54 13.75 -9.86 -9.53
N LYS A 55 14.26 -10.14 -8.33
CA LYS A 55 13.77 -9.55 -7.06
C LYS A 55 14.45 -8.22 -6.77
N PHE A 56 14.27 -7.26 -7.68
CA PHE A 56 14.94 -5.97 -7.64
C PHE A 56 14.68 -5.23 -6.32
N VAL A 57 13.41 -5.04 -5.93
CA VAL A 57 13.05 -4.33 -4.69
C VAL A 57 13.58 -5.01 -3.43
N ARG A 58 13.57 -6.35 -3.36
CA ARG A 58 14.12 -7.09 -2.21
C ARG A 58 15.61 -6.81 -2.05
N THR A 59 16.34 -6.78 -3.16
CA THR A 59 17.76 -6.43 -3.17
C THR A 59 17.96 -4.99 -2.69
N SER A 60 17.12 -4.05 -3.14
CA SER A 60 17.14 -2.66 -2.67
C SER A 60 16.90 -2.55 -1.16
N PHE A 61 15.90 -3.24 -0.60
CA PHE A 61 15.68 -3.23 0.85
C PHE A 61 16.79 -3.91 1.65
N LYS A 62 17.41 -4.97 1.10
CA LYS A 62 18.62 -5.55 1.70
C LYS A 62 19.77 -4.54 1.78
N ASN A 63 19.95 -3.74 0.73
CA ASN A 63 20.96 -2.69 0.72
C ASN A 63 20.62 -1.58 1.74
N VAL A 64 19.35 -1.18 1.86
CA VAL A 64 18.88 -0.23 2.89
C VAL A 64 19.17 -0.76 4.30
N VAL A 65 18.84 -2.01 4.58
CA VAL A 65 19.14 -2.67 5.86
C VAL A 65 20.62 -2.62 6.18
N THR A 66 21.46 -2.99 5.22
CA THR A 66 22.91 -3.09 5.38
C THR A 66 23.55 -1.71 5.56
N LEU A 67 23.19 -0.75 4.70
CA LEU A 67 23.79 0.57 4.67
C LEU A 67 23.41 1.41 5.90
N HIS A 68 22.13 1.38 6.30
CA HIS A 68 21.62 2.24 7.38
C HIS A 68 21.54 1.55 8.74
N GLY A 69 21.83 0.24 8.81
CA GLY A 69 21.63 -0.55 10.02
C GLY A 69 20.16 -0.57 10.47
N SER A 70 19.23 -0.58 9.51
CA SER A 70 17.79 -0.36 9.76
C SER A 70 17.11 -1.48 10.55
N VAL A 71 17.79 -2.61 10.78
CA VAL A 71 17.26 -3.73 11.59
C VAL A 71 16.71 -3.27 12.94
N LYS A 72 17.39 -2.30 13.58
CA LYS A 72 16.97 -1.74 14.88
C LYS A 72 15.62 -1.01 14.85
N ASN A 73 15.20 -0.53 13.67
CA ASN A 73 13.98 0.24 13.50
C ASN A 73 12.79 -0.64 13.08
N LEU A 74 13.06 -1.81 12.49
CA LEU A 74 12.04 -2.77 12.06
C LEU A 74 11.32 -3.45 13.25
N PRO A 75 10.10 -3.98 13.04
CA PRO A 75 9.39 -4.76 14.05
C PRO A 75 10.17 -6.02 14.44
N SER A 76 10.53 -6.14 15.72
CA SER A 76 11.26 -7.31 16.23
C SER A 76 10.48 -8.62 16.06
N SER A 77 9.15 -8.54 16.10
CA SER A 77 8.26 -9.68 15.84
C SER A 77 8.36 -10.23 14.42
N CYS A 78 8.76 -9.40 13.46
CA CYS A 78 9.01 -9.81 12.08
C CYS A 78 10.45 -10.30 11.92
N THR A 79 11.44 -9.52 12.38
CA THR A 79 12.86 -9.85 12.19
C THR A 79 13.30 -11.10 12.97
N SER A 80 12.54 -11.53 13.98
CA SER A 80 12.77 -12.81 14.65
C SER A 80 12.29 -14.03 13.85
N ARG A 81 11.54 -13.84 12.76
CA ARG A 81 10.94 -14.93 11.94
C ARG A 81 11.53 -15.02 10.54
N VAL A 82 11.90 -13.89 9.96
CA VAL A 82 12.41 -13.79 8.58
C VAL A 82 13.58 -12.82 8.51
N SER A 83 14.35 -12.85 7.41
CA SER A 83 15.45 -11.93 7.19
C SER A 83 15.00 -10.46 7.24
N PRO A 84 15.79 -9.52 7.79
CA PRO A 84 15.31 -8.16 8.04
C PRO A 84 14.82 -7.39 6.81
N GLU A 85 15.40 -7.63 5.63
CA GLU A 85 14.95 -7.01 4.38
C GLU A 85 13.52 -7.39 4.00
N LEU A 86 13.06 -8.57 4.41
CA LEU A 86 11.69 -9.01 4.16
C LEU A 86 10.69 -8.24 5.03
N CYS A 87 11.12 -7.72 6.18
CA CYS A 87 10.26 -6.92 7.06
C CYS A 87 9.98 -5.50 6.54
N PHE A 88 10.53 -5.11 5.39
CA PHE A 88 10.08 -3.91 4.67
C PHE A 88 8.83 -4.18 3.82
N PHE A 89 8.44 -5.43 3.58
CA PHE A 89 7.21 -5.74 2.87
C PHE A 89 6.09 -6.03 3.88
N PRO A 90 4.96 -5.28 3.84
CA PRO A 90 3.88 -5.46 4.81
C PRO A 90 3.35 -6.89 4.94
N GLN A 91 3.37 -7.70 3.87
CA GLN A 91 2.99 -9.12 3.92
C GLN A 91 3.74 -9.95 4.98
N HIS A 92 4.94 -9.54 5.38
CA HIS A 92 5.73 -10.21 6.42
C HIS A 92 5.57 -9.61 7.81
N VAL A 93 5.07 -8.37 7.90
CA VAL A 93 4.87 -7.64 9.16
C VAL A 93 3.48 -7.89 9.73
N LEU A 94 2.45 -7.78 8.90
CA LEU A 94 1.05 -7.85 9.28
C LEU A 94 0.67 -9.13 10.05
N PRO A 95 1.20 -10.34 9.76
CA PRO A 95 0.88 -11.54 10.53
C PRO A 95 1.24 -11.48 12.02
N THR A 96 2.07 -10.50 12.43
CA THR A 96 2.47 -10.32 13.84
C THR A 96 2.02 -8.99 14.45
N MET A 97 1.41 -8.12 13.65
CA MET A 97 1.00 -6.78 14.06
C MET A 97 -0.23 -6.85 14.97
N LYS A 98 -0.25 -6.03 16.02
CA LYS A 98 -1.32 -6.07 17.04
C LYS A 98 -2.36 -4.98 16.87
N THR A 99 -1.91 -3.80 16.49
CA THR A 99 -2.73 -2.60 16.32
C THR A 99 -3.51 -2.67 15.00
N PRO A 100 -4.78 -2.21 14.94
CA PRO A 100 -5.54 -2.23 13.69
C PRO A 100 -4.93 -1.32 12.61
N LEU A 101 -4.96 -1.78 11.36
CA LEU A 101 -4.47 -1.06 10.18
C LEU A 101 -5.52 -1.00 9.08
N PHE A 102 -5.60 0.13 8.40
CA PHE A 102 -6.29 0.27 7.13
C PHE A 102 -5.28 0.32 6.00
N ILE A 103 -5.46 -0.53 4.99
CA ILE A 103 -4.66 -0.54 3.76
C ILE A 103 -5.45 0.23 2.70
N LEU A 104 -4.92 1.39 2.31
CA LEU A 104 -5.38 2.14 1.15
C LEU A 104 -4.31 2.02 0.07
N ASN A 105 -4.61 1.35 -1.02
CA ASN A 105 -3.63 1.14 -2.09
C ASN A 105 -4.35 0.94 -3.42
N ALA A 106 -3.88 1.59 -4.47
CA ALA A 106 -4.24 1.21 -5.84
C ALA A 106 -3.70 -0.19 -6.17
N ALA A 107 -4.52 -1.04 -6.80
CA ALA A 107 -4.08 -2.32 -7.33
C ALA A 107 -3.05 -2.17 -8.47
N TYR A 108 -3.07 -1.01 -9.13
CA TYR A 108 -2.12 -0.59 -10.16
C TYR A 108 -1.31 0.60 -9.67
N ASP A 109 -0.71 0.50 -8.48
CA ASP A 109 0.11 1.57 -7.89
C ASP A 109 1.19 2.02 -8.89
N SER A 110 1.11 3.29 -9.31
CA SER A 110 1.92 3.81 -10.42
C SER A 110 3.40 3.82 -10.07
N TRP A 111 3.75 4.12 -8.81
CA TRP A 111 5.12 4.10 -8.32
C TRP A 111 5.67 2.68 -8.29
N GLN A 112 4.88 1.71 -7.82
CA GLN A 112 5.26 0.32 -7.72
C GLN A 112 5.46 -0.31 -9.11
N ILE A 113 4.59 0.00 -10.06
CA ILE A 113 4.76 -0.42 -11.46
C ILE A 113 6.05 0.16 -12.03
N ARG A 114 6.28 1.47 -11.85
CA ARG A 114 7.44 2.18 -12.41
C ARG A 114 8.78 1.76 -11.81
N ASN A 115 8.82 1.45 -10.52
CA ASN A 115 10.08 1.27 -9.78
C ASN A 115 10.33 -0.16 -9.28
N ILE A 116 9.31 -1.02 -9.25
CA ILE A 116 9.43 -2.43 -8.82
C ILE A 116 9.17 -3.39 -9.97
N LEU A 117 8.01 -3.30 -10.63
CA LEU A 117 7.67 -4.23 -11.71
C LEU A 117 8.50 -3.96 -12.97
N VAL A 118 8.68 -2.68 -13.32
CA VAL A 118 9.35 -2.26 -14.56
C VAL A 118 10.43 -1.21 -14.28
N PRO A 119 11.42 -1.51 -13.40
CA PRO A 119 12.51 -0.58 -13.11
C PRO A 119 13.32 -0.31 -14.39
N SER A 120 14.01 0.83 -14.44
CA SER A 120 14.84 1.21 -15.60
C SER A 120 15.86 0.15 -16.00
N ALA A 121 16.34 -0.65 -15.05
CA ALA A 121 17.27 -1.76 -15.31
C ALA A 121 16.62 -2.92 -16.09
N ALA A 122 15.31 -3.12 -15.95
CA ALA A 122 14.52 -4.15 -16.63
C ALA A 122 14.00 -3.69 -18.00
N ASP A 123 13.78 -2.38 -18.19
CA ASP A 123 13.25 -1.78 -19.43
C ASP A 123 14.33 -1.04 -20.24
N LYS A 124 15.41 -1.73 -20.60
CA LYS A 124 16.57 -1.13 -21.29
C LYS A 124 16.23 -0.52 -22.66
N LYS A 125 15.25 -1.11 -23.36
CA LYS A 125 14.77 -0.67 -24.67
C LYS A 125 13.69 0.42 -24.60
N LYS A 126 13.25 0.80 -23.39
CA LYS A 126 12.20 1.80 -23.15
C LYS A 126 10.85 1.43 -23.79
N GLU A 127 10.55 0.15 -23.89
CA GLU A 127 9.28 -0.37 -24.42
C GLU A 127 8.11 0.00 -23.51
N TRP A 128 8.38 0.20 -22.22
CA TRP A 128 7.38 0.56 -21.21
C TRP A 128 7.32 2.05 -20.89
N ALA A 129 8.05 2.91 -21.63
CA ALA A 129 8.16 4.33 -21.30
C ALA A 129 6.81 5.05 -21.23
N LYS A 130 5.86 4.74 -22.13
CA LYS A 130 4.51 5.32 -22.11
C LYS A 130 3.65 4.71 -21.00
N CYS A 131 3.62 3.38 -20.93
CA CYS A 131 2.82 2.62 -19.97
C CYS A 131 3.14 2.93 -18.49
N LYS A 132 4.40 3.27 -18.18
CA LYS A 132 4.82 3.64 -16.81
C LYS A 132 4.36 5.03 -16.36
N VAL A 133 3.97 5.88 -17.29
CA VAL A 133 3.52 7.26 -17.01
C VAL A 133 2.01 7.34 -17.10
N ASP A 134 1.42 6.62 -18.05
CA ASP A 134 -0.03 6.55 -18.22
C ASP A 134 -0.41 5.12 -18.63
N ILE A 135 -1.26 4.49 -17.83
CA ILE A 135 -1.78 3.14 -18.09
C ILE A 135 -2.56 3.05 -19.41
N LYS A 136 -3.15 4.15 -19.90
CA LYS A 136 -3.81 4.22 -21.21
C LYS A 136 -2.80 4.11 -22.36
N GLY A 137 -1.53 4.44 -22.10
CA GLY A 137 -0.42 4.28 -23.03
C GLY A 137 0.12 2.86 -23.14
N CYS A 138 -0.40 1.91 -22.37
CA CYS A 138 0.02 0.51 -22.41
C CYS A 138 -0.51 -0.21 -23.65
N SER A 139 0.32 -1.07 -24.23
CA SER A 139 -0.13 -2.06 -25.23
C SER A 139 -1.00 -3.14 -24.57
N SER A 140 -1.74 -3.92 -25.37
CA SER A 140 -2.52 -5.04 -24.86
C SER A 140 -1.68 -6.07 -24.10
N SER A 141 -0.44 -6.33 -24.53
CA SER A 141 0.46 -7.26 -23.82
C SER A 141 0.97 -6.69 -22.50
N GLN A 142 1.24 -5.38 -22.45
CA GLN A 142 1.62 -4.69 -21.22
C GLN A 142 0.47 -4.70 -20.21
N LEU A 143 -0.77 -4.48 -20.68
CA LEU A 143 -1.95 -4.58 -19.82
C LEU A 143 -2.11 -5.99 -19.23
N VAL A 144 -1.88 -7.06 -19.99
CA VAL A 144 -1.90 -8.44 -19.44
C VAL A 144 -0.87 -8.60 -18.32
N THR A 145 0.34 -8.08 -18.49
CA THR A 145 1.34 -8.09 -17.41
C THR A 145 0.90 -7.28 -16.19
N LEU A 146 0.24 -6.13 -16.37
CA LEU A 146 -0.32 -5.35 -15.26
C LEU A 146 -1.47 -6.10 -14.55
N GLN A 147 -2.27 -6.89 -15.28
CA GLN A 147 -3.28 -7.75 -14.66
C GLN A 147 -2.64 -8.83 -13.78
N HIS A 148 -1.58 -9.48 -14.25
CA HIS A 148 -0.84 -10.43 -13.43
C HIS A 148 -0.22 -9.77 -12.19
N PHE A 149 0.33 -8.56 -12.34
CA PHE A 149 0.83 -7.79 -11.20
C PHE A 149 -0.27 -7.50 -10.17
N ARG A 150 -1.47 -7.12 -10.61
CA ARG A 150 -2.63 -6.97 -9.72
C ARG A 150 -2.94 -8.27 -8.99
N ASP A 151 -2.94 -9.41 -9.68
CA ASP A 151 -3.26 -10.70 -9.07
C ASP A 151 -2.20 -11.11 -8.03
N GLU A 152 -0.91 -10.85 -8.30
CA GLU A 152 0.17 -11.00 -7.32
C GLU A 152 -0.02 -10.06 -6.12
N PHE A 153 -0.38 -8.80 -6.38
CA PHE A 153 -0.65 -7.81 -5.33
C PHE A 153 -1.78 -8.26 -4.41
N LEU A 154 -2.92 -8.66 -4.98
CA LEU A 154 -4.06 -9.14 -4.21
C LEU A 154 -3.75 -10.44 -3.46
N SER A 155 -2.91 -11.30 -4.01
CA SER A 155 -2.47 -12.53 -3.34
C SER A 155 -1.54 -12.26 -2.15
N ALA A 156 -0.82 -11.14 -2.15
CA ALA A 156 0.03 -10.72 -1.04
C ALA A 156 -0.77 -10.12 0.12
N LEU A 157 -1.95 -9.55 -0.15
CA LEU A 157 -2.80 -8.93 0.87
C LEU A 157 -3.24 -9.93 1.96
N PRO A 158 -3.46 -9.46 3.20
CA PRO A 158 -4.00 -10.29 4.26
C PRO A 158 -5.40 -10.79 3.90
N LYS A 159 -5.66 -12.08 4.13
CA LYS A 159 -6.99 -12.66 3.94
C LYS A 159 -7.95 -12.12 5.03
N PRO A 160 -9.13 -11.59 4.68
CA PRO A 160 -10.05 -10.99 5.65
C PRO A 160 -10.40 -11.91 6.83
N GLU A 161 -10.58 -13.21 6.56
CA GLU A 161 -10.87 -14.26 7.53
C GLU A 161 -9.79 -14.43 8.60
N GLN A 162 -8.55 -14.07 8.28
CA GLN A 162 -7.38 -14.26 9.15
C GLN A 162 -7.03 -13.00 9.94
N SER A 163 -7.65 -11.86 9.64
CA SER A 163 -7.25 -10.56 10.20
C SER A 163 -8.44 -9.57 10.29
N PRO A 164 -9.43 -9.83 11.17
CA PRO A 164 -10.64 -9.02 11.28
C PRO A 164 -10.40 -7.55 11.71
N LYS A 165 -9.17 -7.24 12.17
CA LYS A 165 -8.75 -5.88 12.56
C LYS A 165 -8.23 -5.04 11.38
N ILE A 166 -8.02 -5.66 10.22
CA ILE A 166 -7.51 -4.96 9.04
C ILE A 166 -8.70 -4.43 8.25
N GLY A 167 -8.65 -3.15 7.88
CA GLY A 167 -9.51 -2.56 6.87
C GLY A 167 -8.76 -2.45 5.53
N MET A 168 -9.46 -2.52 4.41
CA MET A 168 -8.87 -2.38 3.08
C MET A 168 -9.77 -1.58 2.15
N PHE A 169 -9.14 -0.74 1.33
CA PHE A 169 -9.72 -0.08 0.16
C PHE A 169 -8.69 -0.17 -0.97
N ILE A 170 -8.96 -1.06 -1.92
CA ILE A 170 -8.08 -1.39 -3.04
C ILE A 170 -8.81 -1.06 -4.33
N ASP A 171 -8.56 0.11 -4.90
CA ASP A 171 -9.19 0.51 -6.16
C ASP A 171 -8.38 0.07 -7.39
N SER A 172 -8.99 0.18 -8.56
CA SER A 172 -8.38 -0.17 -9.83
C SER A 172 -7.72 1.01 -10.54
N CYS A 173 -7.43 2.12 -9.84
CA CYS A 173 -6.85 3.31 -10.44
C CYS A 173 -5.36 3.14 -10.67
N PHE A 174 -4.81 3.88 -11.63
CA PHE A 174 -3.38 4.04 -11.80
C PHE A 174 -2.95 5.28 -11.00
N ALA A 175 -2.65 5.09 -9.73
CA ALA A 175 -2.47 6.18 -8.78
C ALA A 175 -1.40 5.85 -7.73
N HIS A 176 -0.90 6.88 -7.05
CA HIS A 176 -0.05 6.78 -5.86
C HIS A 176 -0.46 7.91 -4.90
N CYS A 177 -0.53 7.68 -3.59
CA CYS A 177 -0.97 8.67 -2.60
C CYS A 177 -2.40 9.24 -2.78
N GLN A 178 -3.40 8.53 -2.28
CA GLN A 178 -4.80 8.90 -2.50
C GLN A 178 -5.47 9.59 -1.30
N SER A 179 -4.76 9.77 -0.18
CA SER A 179 -5.29 10.42 1.03
C SER A 179 -4.88 11.88 1.23
N GLY A 180 -3.96 12.39 0.40
CA GLY A 180 -3.40 13.74 0.54
C GLY A 180 -4.28 14.87 -0.01
N ALA A 181 -4.85 14.66 -1.20
CA ALA A 181 -5.71 15.64 -1.87
C ALA A 181 -7.19 15.35 -1.63
N GLN A 182 -8.03 16.39 -1.47
CA GLN A 182 -9.47 16.18 -1.27
C GLN A 182 -10.15 15.53 -2.48
N ASP A 183 -9.63 15.85 -3.65
CA ASP A 183 -10.03 15.45 -4.99
C ASP A 183 -10.04 13.92 -5.08
N SER A 184 -8.99 13.27 -4.60
CA SER A 184 -8.89 11.80 -4.50
C SER A 184 -9.52 11.26 -3.22
N TRP A 185 -9.45 12.00 -2.11
CA TRP A 185 -9.87 11.49 -0.80
C TRP A 185 -11.39 11.40 -0.61
N ASN A 186 -12.14 12.50 -0.81
CA ASN A 186 -13.55 12.55 -0.40
C ASN A 186 -14.43 13.58 -1.13
N ALA A 187 -13.88 14.38 -2.05
CA ALA A 187 -14.62 15.35 -2.85
C ALA A 187 -15.69 14.67 -3.73
N ASP A 188 -16.61 15.48 -4.27
CA ASP A 188 -17.53 14.99 -5.29
C ASP A 188 -16.74 14.64 -6.57
N GLY A 189 -16.96 13.43 -7.09
CA GLY A 189 -16.18 12.90 -8.20
C GLY A 189 -14.90 12.16 -7.80
N SER A 190 -14.58 12.05 -6.50
CA SER A 190 -13.42 11.27 -6.06
C SER A 190 -13.53 9.78 -6.44
N PRO A 191 -12.40 9.06 -6.55
CA PRO A 191 -12.41 7.62 -6.74
C PRO A 191 -13.28 6.92 -5.70
N SER A 192 -14.04 5.94 -6.17
CA SER A 192 -14.98 5.20 -5.34
C SER A 192 -15.13 3.75 -5.78
N ILE A 193 -15.39 2.86 -4.82
CA ILE A 193 -15.72 1.46 -5.06
C ILE A 193 -17.15 1.25 -4.58
N GLN A 194 -18.06 0.85 -5.48
CA GLN A 194 -19.49 0.68 -5.17
C GLN A 194 -20.08 1.93 -4.50
N LYS A 195 -19.77 3.12 -5.03
CA LYS A 195 -20.17 4.44 -4.51
C LYS A 195 -19.60 4.79 -3.12
N MET A 196 -18.70 4.00 -2.57
CA MET A 196 -17.96 4.34 -1.34
C MET A 196 -16.69 5.10 -1.69
N ARG A 197 -16.57 6.36 -1.23
CA ARG A 197 -15.35 7.17 -1.33
C ARG A 197 -14.30 6.73 -0.31
N ILE A 198 -13.04 6.99 -0.60
CA ILE A 198 -11.89 6.60 0.22
C ILE A 198 -12.03 7.13 1.65
N GLY A 199 -12.21 8.45 1.81
CA GLY A 199 -12.26 9.09 3.13
C GLY A 199 -13.43 8.63 3.98
N LYS A 200 -14.57 8.35 3.36
CA LYS A 200 -15.71 7.74 4.05
C LYS A 200 -15.39 6.33 4.52
N ALA A 201 -14.78 5.50 3.69
CA ALA A 201 -14.41 4.13 4.05
C ALA A 201 -13.42 4.09 5.23
N VAL A 202 -12.36 4.92 5.17
CA VAL A 202 -11.37 5.03 6.25
C VAL A 202 -12.02 5.56 7.53
N GLY A 203 -12.88 6.58 7.41
CA GLY A 203 -13.60 7.14 8.55
C GLY A 203 -14.53 6.12 9.22
N ASP A 204 -15.34 5.41 8.44
CA ASP A 204 -16.25 4.39 8.96
C ASP A 204 -15.49 3.24 9.63
N TRP A 205 -14.37 2.82 9.07
CA TRP A 205 -13.49 1.84 9.70
C TRP A 205 -12.84 2.37 10.98
N TYR A 206 -12.32 3.61 10.96
CA TYR A 206 -11.62 4.18 12.12
C TYR A 206 -12.55 4.23 13.33
N PHE A 207 -13.78 4.68 13.15
CA PHE A 207 -14.78 4.78 14.22
C PHE A 207 -15.59 3.50 14.48
N ASP A 208 -15.16 2.34 13.94
CA ASP A 208 -15.84 1.05 14.09
C ASP A 208 -17.32 1.06 13.65
N ARG A 209 -17.68 1.92 12.68
CA ARG A 209 -19.02 1.98 12.09
C ARG A 209 -19.27 0.89 11.06
N ALA A 210 -18.21 0.42 10.39
CA ALA A 210 -18.28 -0.67 9.43
C ALA A 210 -16.92 -1.37 9.27
N VAL A 211 -16.96 -2.68 8.99
CA VAL A 211 -15.80 -3.38 8.44
C VAL A 211 -15.64 -2.92 6.99
N SER A 212 -14.51 -2.29 6.67
CA SER A 212 -14.21 -1.88 5.29
C SER A 212 -13.29 -2.91 4.66
N GLN A 213 -13.82 -3.72 3.76
CA GLN A 213 -13.08 -4.70 2.97
C GLN A 213 -13.50 -4.52 1.51
N ARG A 214 -12.81 -3.62 0.81
CA ARG A 214 -13.18 -3.21 -0.55
C ARG A 214 -12.02 -3.48 -1.50
N VAL A 215 -12.28 -4.32 -2.49
CA VAL A 215 -11.37 -4.59 -3.60
C VAL A 215 -12.16 -4.40 -4.87
N ASP A 216 -11.61 -3.62 -5.79
CA ASP A 216 -12.25 -3.24 -7.03
C ASP A 216 -12.01 -4.24 -8.16
N CYS A 217 -12.75 -4.10 -9.24
CA CYS A 217 -12.59 -4.90 -10.45
C CYS A 217 -11.26 -4.58 -11.18
N PRO A 218 -10.85 -5.42 -12.14
CA PRO A 218 -9.70 -5.12 -12.99
C PRO A 218 -9.86 -3.82 -13.82
N TYR A 219 -8.77 -3.06 -14.01
CA TYR A 219 -8.73 -1.92 -14.94
C TYR A 219 -9.18 -2.37 -16.34
N PRO A 220 -9.95 -1.55 -17.09
CA PRO A 220 -10.33 -0.16 -16.85
C PRO A 220 -11.73 0.03 -16.24
N CYS A 221 -12.15 -0.85 -15.33
CA CYS A 221 -13.56 -0.83 -14.91
C CYS A 221 -13.98 0.41 -14.09
N ASN A 222 -13.08 1.00 -13.29
CA ASN A 222 -13.44 2.10 -12.42
C ASN A 222 -13.37 3.45 -13.16
N GLN A 223 -14.54 3.96 -13.51
CA GLN A 223 -14.70 5.24 -14.22
C GLN A 223 -14.59 6.48 -13.31
N SER A 224 -14.40 6.30 -11.99
CA SER A 224 -14.20 7.40 -11.03
C SER A 224 -12.74 7.70 -10.74
N CYS A 225 -11.81 6.97 -11.37
CA CYS A 225 -10.39 7.29 -11.26
C CYS A 225 -10.09 8.67 -11.83
N ILE A 226 -9.26 9.42 -11.12
CA ILE A 226 -8.79 10.73 -11.56
C ILE A 226 -7.43 10.53 -12.22
N ASP A 227 -7.27 11.09 -13.42
CA ASP A 227 -5.96 11.20 -14.06
C ASP A 227 -5.21 12.37 -13.40
N ASN A 228 -4.42 12.11 -12.36
CA ASN A 228 -3.52 13.12 -11.84
C ASN A 228 -2.30 13.17 -12.76
N GLU A 229 -2.16 14.24 -13.54
CA GLU A 229 -1.01 14.47 -14.42
C GLU A 229 0.28 14.83 -13.64
N ASP A 230 0.21 14.95 -12.30
CA ASP A 230 1.24 15.60 -11.46
C ASP A 230 1.85 14.71 -10.33
N ASP A 231 1.89 13.38 -10.48
CA ASP A 231 2.65 12.47 -9.58
C ASP A 231 4.02 11.99 -10.15
#